data_AF-A0A7S2DQ31-F1
#
_entry.id   AF-A0A7S2DQ31-F1
#
_cell.length_a   1.000
_cell.length_b   1.000
_cell.length_c   1.000
_cell.angle_alpha   90.00
_cell.angle_beta   90.00
_cell.angle_gamma   90.00
#
_symmetry.space_group_name_H-M   'P 1'
#
loop_
_entity.id
_entity.type
_entity.pdbx_description
1 polymer ?
#
loop_
_entity_poly.entity_id
_entity_poly.type
_entity_poly.pdbx_seq_one_letter_code
_entity_poly.pdbx_strand_id
1 'polypeptide(L)'
;RGNKKSTASERLNKKLQERQTEKAKAADEEKRAGAEDLKNEGNELFKAGNFLGALGKFSEAIEADPSDHVLYSNRSGTNLKLLRTRDAVADAEKCTSLKPDWAKGWSRLGAALLADKQAMAAIGAYRTGLKIEPANEALQQGLALAEPAAKAEQDAEKKEQEAEKAEETAAAPKEVEPVIGIDLGTTFSCVGVWAADGVRILSDEDGMRTVPSYVGWTPAGE
;
A
#
# COMPACT_ATOMS: atom_id res chain seq x y z
N ARG A 1 35.97 53.41 8.09
CA ARG A 1 36.13 52.45 6.97
C ARG A 1 37.20 51.41 7.37
N GLY A 2 36.82 50.33 8.05
CA GLY A 2 37.77 49.33 8.57
C GLY A 2 37.92 48.15 7.61
N ASN A 3 39.00 48.13 6.84
CA ASN A 3 39.33 47.01 5.96
C ASN A 3 40.02 45.92 6.80
N LYS A 4 39.27 44.92 7.30
CA LYS A 4 39.85 43.75 8.00
C LYS A 4 40.65 42.92 6.99
N LYS A 5 41.96 43.14 6.90
CA LYS A 5 42.87 42.23 6.18
C LYS A 5 42.89 40.91 6.94
N SER A 6 42.49 39.82 6.26
CA SER A 6 42.51 38.47 6.84
C SER A 6 43.92 38.13 7.35
N THR A 7 43.97 37.56 8.56
CA THR A 7 45.21 37.22 9.27
C THR A 7 45.95 36.07 8.58
N ALA A 8 47.26 35.95 8.80
CA ALA A 8 48.06 34.86 8.21
C ALA A 8 47.53 33.46 8.60
N SER A 9 46.98 33.33 9.81
CA SER A 9 46.35 32.10 10.31
C SER A 9 45.04 31.78 9.58
N GLU A 10 44.20 32.78 9.29
CA GLU A 10 42.96 32.59 8.50
C GLU A 10 43.26 32.13 7.06
N ARG A 11 44.30 32.69 6.43
CA ARG A 11 44.71 32.28 5.07
C ARG A 11 45.24 30.85 5.06
N LEU A 12 45.99 30.45 6.08
CA LEU A 12 46.50 29.09 6.23
C LEU A 12 45.36 28.09 6.44
N ASN A 13 44.41 28.40 7.32
CA ASN A 13 43.23 27.57 7.57
C ASN A 13 42.37 27.41 6.31
N LYS A 14 42.15 28.50 5.56
CA LYS A 14 41.43 28.45 4.27
C LYS A 14 42.14 27.53 3.27
N LYS A 15 43.46 27.64 3.14
CA LYS A 15 44.26 26.81 2.23
C LYS A 15 44.27 25.32 2.64
N LEU A 16 44.24 25.04 3.94
CA LEU A 16 44.11 23.68 4.47
C LEU A 16 42.72 23.09 4.18
N GLN A 17 41.66 23.87 4.38
CA GLN A 17 40.28 23.46 4.03
C GLN A 17 40.15 23.20 2.53
N GLU A 18 40.64 24.11 1.67
CA GLU A 18 40.65 23.92 0.21
C GLU A 18 41.37 22.62 -0.17
N ARG A 19 42.55 22.36 0.40
CA ARG A 19 43.31 21.13 0.11
C ARG A 19 42.62 19.85 0.61
N GLN A 20 41.90 19.94 1.72
CA GLN A 20 41.08 18.82 2.22
C GLN A 20 39.85 18.58 1.34
N THR A 21 39.19 19.65 0.87
CA THR A 21 38.06 19.53 -0.05
C THR A 21 38.48 18.98 -1.41
N GLU A 22 39.64 19.38 -1.93
CA GLU A 22 40.16 18.85 -3.20
C GLU A 22 40.54 17.37 -3.07
N LYS A 23 41.14 16.97 -1.94
CA LYS A 23 41.38 15.54 -1.66
C LYS A 23 40.09 14.73 -1.53
N ALA A 24 39.06 15.28 -0.87
CA ALA A 24 37.77 14.63 -0.73
C ALA A 24 37.06 14.49 -2.09
N LYS A 25 37.12 15.51 -2.95
CA LYS A 25 36.59 15.46 -4.32
C LYS A 25 37.31 14.42 -5.18
N ALA A 26 38.64 14.36 -5.13
CA ALA A 26 39.40 13.38 -5.90
C ALA A 26 39.06 11.93 -5.47
N ALA A 27 38.87 11.70 -4.17
CA ALA A 27 38.43 10.39 -3.66
C ALA A 27 36.97 10.07 -4.04
N ASP A 28 36.10 11.08 -4.15
CA ASP A 28 34.72 10.93 -4.62
C ASP A 28 34.68 10.63 -6.12
N GLU A 29 35.51 11.29 -6.93
CA GLU A 29 35.66 11.00 -8.37
C GLU A 29 36.17 9.58 -8.63
N GLU A 30 37.14 9.09 -7.86
CA GLU A 30 37.64 7.72 -7.97
C GLU A 30 36.55 6.68 -7.66
N LYS A 31 35.74 6.92 -6.62
CA LYS A 31 34.59 6.07 -6.30
C LYS A 31 33.52 6.10 -7.39
N ARG A 32 33.22 7.27 -7.95
CA ARG A 32 32.28 7.43 -9.07
C ARG A 32 32.77 6.73 -10.33
N ALA A 33 34.07 6.74 -10.61
CA ALA A 33 34.63 6.00 -11.73
C ALA A 33 34.39 4.48 -11.58
N GLY A 34 34.60 3.93 -10.38
CA GLY A 34 34.25 2.53 -10.09
C GLY A 34 32.75 2.25 -10.21
N ALA A 35 31.89 3.20 -9.81
CA ALA A 35 30.44 3.07 -9.96
C ALA A 35 30.00 3.01 -11.44
N GLU A 36 30.66 3.77 -12.32
CA GLU A 36 30.38 3.77 -13.76
C GLU A 36 30.69 2.42 -14.42
N ASP A 37 31.81 1.79 -14.07
CA ASP A 37 32.15 0.44 -14.56
C ASP A 37 31.12 -0.59 -14.10
N LEU A 38 30.76 -0.58 -12.81
CA LEU A 38 29.73 -1.45 -12.25
C LEU A 38 28.36 -1.22 -12.90
N LYS A 39 28.00 0.04 -13.20
CA LYS A 39 26.78 0.38 -13.95
C LYS A 39 26.80 -0.23 -15.33
N ASN A 40 27.92 -0.14 -16.03
CA ASN A 40 28.06 -0.69 -17.38
C ASN A 40 27.96 -2.22 -17.37
N GLU A 41 28.64 -2.89 -16.44
CA GLU A 41 28.48 -4.34 -16.23
C GLU A 41 27.02 -4.73 -15.93
N GLY A 42 26.35 -3.98 -15.04
CA GLY A 42 24.94 -4.19 -14.74
C GLY A 42 24.03 -4.03 -15.96
N ASN A 43 24.30 -3.04 -16.82
CA ASN A 43 23.57 -2.85 -18.07
C ASN A 43 23.78 -4.00 -19.06
N GLU A 44 25.00 -4.53 -19.18
CA GLU A 44 25.28 -5.68 -20.04
C GLU A 44 24.60 -6.95 -19.53
N LEU A 45 24.64 -7.19 -18.21
CA LEU A 45 23.91 -8.30 -17.58
C LEU A 45 22.39 -8.16 -17.78
N PHE A 46 21.85 -6.95 -17.68
CA PHE A 46 20.44 -6.68 -17.92
C PHE A 46 20.05 -6.99 -19.37
N LYS A 47 20.86 -6.57 -20.35
CA LYS A 47 20.65 -6.88 -21.77
C LYS A 47 20.75 -8.37 -22.06
N ALA A 48 21.63 -9.08 -21.35
CA ALA A 48 21.77 -10.53 -21.43
C ALA A 48 20.64 -11.31 -20.73
N GLY A 49 19.69 -10.62 -20.08
CA GLY A 49 18.59 -11.24 -19.34
C GLY A 49 18.98 -11.79 -17.95
N ASN A 50 20.24 -11.60 -17.53
CA ASN A 50 20.68 -11.96 -16.18
C ASN A 50 20.31 -10.85 -15.19
N PHE A 51 19.02 -10.78 -14.84
CA PHE A 51 18.50 -9.72 -13.97
C PHE A 51 19.02 -9.80 -12.52
N LEU A 52 19.30 -10.99 -12.00
CA LEU A 52 19.90 -11.14 -10.66
C LEU A 52 21.34 -10.62 -10.63
N GLY A 53 22.14 -10.93 -11.65
CA GLY A 53 23.49 -10.38 -11.80
C GLY A 53 23.47 -8.86 -11.94
N ALA A 54 22.57 -8.34 -12.79
CA ALA A 54 22.39 -6.90 -12.98
C ALA A 54 22.02 -6.19 -11.67
N LEU A 55 21.11 -6.79 -10.88
CA LEU A 55 20.71 -6.27 -9.58
C LEU A 55 21.90 -6.17 -8.60
N GLY A 56 22.76 -7.19 -8.58
CA GLY A 56 23.99 -7.18 -7.77
C GLY A 56 24.91 -6.02 -8.16
N LYS A 57 25.21 -5.90 -9.46
CA LYS A 57 26.08 -4.84 -9.99
C LYS A 57 25.53 -3.44 -9.78
N PHE A 58 24.23 -3.22 -9.97
CA PHE A 58 23.63 -1.92 -9.66
C PHE A 58 23.65 -1.62 -8.16
N SER A 59 23.57 -2.63 -7.29
CA SER A 59 23.67 -2.41 -5.84
C SER A 59 25.09 -2.05 -5.41
N GLU A 60 26.10 -2.74 -5.93
CA GLU A 60 27.51 -2.38 -5.74
C GLU A 60 27.80 -0.96 -6.28
N ALA A 61 27.25 -0.61 -7.45
CA ALA A 61 27.38 0.74 -8.01
C ALA A 61 26.75 1.81 -7.09
N ILE A 62 25.60 1.53 -6.48
CA ILE A 62 24.93 2.45 -5.55
C ILE A 62 25.72 2.61 -4.25
N GLU A 63 26.39 1.57 -3.77
CA GLU A 63 27.29 1.68 -2.62
C GLU A 63 28.50 2.59 -2.93
N ALA A 64 28.99 2.56 -4.18
CA ALA A 64 30.08 3.40 -4.65
C ALA A 64 29.64 4.85 -4.90
N ASP A 65 28.49 5.07 -5.56
CA ASP A 65 27.88 6.39 -5.76
C ASP A 65 26.37 6.39 -5.43
N PRO A 66 25.99 6.68 -4.18
CA PRO A 66 24.59 6.70 -3.75
C PRO A 66 23.82 7.93 -4.26
N SER A 67 24.48 8.86 -4.95
CA SER A 67 23.89 10.09 -5.48
C SER A 67 23.48 9.99 -6.95
N ASP A 68 23.93 8.96 -7.66
CA ASP A 68 23.54 8.75 -9.06
C ASP A 68 22.11 8.17 -9.17
N HIS A 69 21.16 9.06 -9.42
CA HIS A 69 19.77 8.75 -9.75
C HIS A 69 19.60 7.71 -10.88
N VAL A 70 20.52 7.61 -11.85
CA VAL A 70 20.43 6.65 -12.96
C VAL A 70 20.54 5.22 -12.46
N LEU A 71 21.39 4.97 -11.46
CA LEU A 71 21.56 3.64 -10.85
C LEU A 71 20.26 3.14 -10.23
N TYR A 72 19.58 4.01 -9.47
CA TYR A 72 18.27 3.68 -8.90
C TYR A 72 17.22 3.46 -9.98
N SER A 73 17.20 4.25 -11.06
CA SER A 73 16.30 3.98 -12.20
C SER A 73 16.57 2.62 -12.87
N ASN A 74 17.83 2.24 -13.02
CA ASN A 74 18.22 0.96 -13.63
C ASN A 74 17.90 -0.22 -12.70
N ARG A 75 18.16 -0.08 -11.41
CA ARG A 75 17.82 -1.08 -10.39
C ARG A 75 16.31 -1.24 -10.24
N SER A 76 15.53 -0.15 -10.26
CA SER A 76 14.07 -0.18 -10.31
C SER A 76 13.55 -0.99 -11.50
N GLY A 77 14.07 -0.72 -12.71
CA GLY A 77 13.73 -1.47 -13.91
C GLY A 77 14.10 -2.97 -13.82
N THR A 78 15.20 -3.28 -13.14
CA THR A 78 15.65 -4.66 -12.89
C THR A 78 14.74 -5.37 -11.89
N ASN A 79 14.36 -4.70 -10.80
CA ASN A 79 13.42 -5.21 -9.80
C ASN A 79 12.06 -5.53 -10.43
N LEU A 80 11.58 -4.72 -11.39
CA LEU A 80 10.35 -5.03 -12.13
C LEU A 80 10.48 -6.31 -12.97
N LYS A 81 11.62 -6.56 -13.60
CA LYS A 81 11.87 -7.82 -14.31
C LYS A 81 11.91 -9.04 -13.39
N LEU A 82 12.24 -8.82 -12.12
CA LEU A 82 12.25 -9.83 -11.07
C LEU A 82 10.92 -9.92 -10.30
N LEU A 83 9.88 -9.18 -10.71
CA LEU A 83 8.59 -9.08 -10.00
C LEU A 83 8.69 -8.57 -8.55
N ARG A 84 9.78 -7.88 -8.22
CA ARG A 84 10.01 -7.24 -6.92
C ARG A 84 9.45 -5.82 -6.95
N THR A 85 8.12 -5.72 -7.01
CA THR A 85 7.40 -4.46 -7.27
C THR A 85 7.66 -3.39 -6.20
N ARG A 86 7.61 -3.76 -4.92
CA ARG A 86 7.88 -2.83 -3.80
C ARG A 86 9.30 -2.28 -3.81
N ASP A 87 10.30 -3.13 -4.09
CA ASP A 87 11.69 -2.68 -4.21
C ASP A 87 11.87 -1.76 -5.42
N ALA A 88 11.17 -2.04 -6.52
CA ALA A 88 11.16 -1.16 -7.68
C ALA A 88 10.55 0.22 -7.41
N VAL A 89 9.49 0.28 -6.59
CA VAL A 89 8.89 1.54 -6.13
C VAL A 89 9.89 2.32 -5.30
N ALA A 90 10.49 1.70 -4.27
CA ALA A 90 11.46 2.36 -3.40
C ALA A 90 12.65 2.94 -4.18
N ASP A 91 13.20 2.18 -5.14
CA ASP A 91 14.26 2.66 -6.02
C ASP A 91 13.81 3.82 -6.92
N ALA A 92 12.60 3.73 -7.49
CA ALA A 92 12.09 4.78 -8.35
C ALA A 92 11.77 6.08 -7.57
N GLU A 93 11.26 5.98 -6.34
CA GLU A 93 11.08 7.14 -5.44
C GLU A 93 12.42 7.77 -5.07
N LYS A 94 13.44 6.95 -4.78
CA LYS A 94 14.79 7.47 -4.53
C LYS A 94 15.35 8.17 -5.77
N CYS A 95 15.13 7.62 -6.96
CA CYS A 95 15.52 8.23 -8.23
C CYS A 95 14.86 9.61 -8.44
N THR A 96 13.54 9.74 -8.25
CA THR A 96 12.83 11.01 -8.43
C THR A 96 13.14 12.01 -7.31
N SER A 97 13.47 11.55 -6.11
CA SER A 97 13.95 12.39 -5.02
C SER A 97 15.34 12.99 -5.32
N LEU A 98 16.25 12.19 -5.89
CA LEU A 98 17.60 12.64 -6.28
C LEU A 98 17.56 13.57 -7.49
N LYS A 99 16.71 13.28 -8.48
CA LYS A 99 16.57 14.10 -9.68
C LYS A 99 15.10 14.31 -10.08
N PRO A 100 14.41 15.30 -9.48
CA PRO A 100 12.99 15.54 -9.71
C PRO A 100 12.67 16.12 -11.09
N ASP A 101 13.66 16.73 -11.77
CA ASP A 101 13.56 17.31 -13.11
C ASP A 101 13.83 16.28 -14.23
N TRP A 102 13.91 14.98 -13.90
CA TRP A 102 14.18 13.93 -14.89
C TRP A 102 12.94 13.08 -15.18
N ALA A 103 12.33 13.31 -16.35
CA ALA A 103 11.09 12.66 -16.77
C ALA A 103 11.18 11.11 -16.79
N LYS A 104 12.35 10.55 -17.13
CA LYS A 104 12.55 9.09 -17.13
C LYS A 104 12.42 8.47 -15.73
N GLY A 105 12.83 9.18 -14.67
CA GLY A 105 12.63 8.74 -13.29
C GLY A 105 11.15 8.62 -12.93
N TRP A 106 10.35 9.60 -13.35
CA TRP A 106 8.89 9.56 -13.17
C TRP A 106 8.22 8.44 -13.98
N SER A 107 8.74 8.13 -15.17
CA SER A 107 8.28 6.97 -15.95
C SER A 107 8.56 5.65 -15.23
N ARG A 108 9.73 5.51 -14.60
CA ARG A 108 10.07 4.35 -13.75
C ARG A 108 9.14 4.24 -12.55
N LEU A 109 8.88 5.35 -11.86
CA LEU A 109 8.01 5.38 -10.69
C LEU A 109 6.58 4.98 -11.05
N GLY A 110 6.02 5.56 -12.12
CA GLY A 110 4.68 5.18 -12.60
C GLY A 110 4.59 3.70 -12.96
N ALA A 111 5.60 3.15 -13.64
CA ALA A 111 5.62 1.73 -14.01
C ALA A 111 5.71 0.82 -12.79
N ALA A 112 6.52 1.19 -11.79
CA ALA A 112 6.68 0.42 -10.57
C ALA A 112 5.41 0.43 -9.70
N LEU A 113 4.79 1.60 -9.53
CA LEU A 113 3.53 1.76 -8.79
C LEU A 113 2.39 0.99 -9.45
N LEU A 114 2.31 1.02 -10.79
CA LEU A 114 1.28 0.25 -11.51
C LEU A 114 1.48 -1.26 -11.34
N ALA A 115 2.73 -1.73 -11.34
CA ALA A 115 3.03 -3.13 -11.06
C ALA A 115 2.72 -3.52 -9.60
N ASP A 116 2.85 -2.59 -8.65
CA ASP A 116 2.51 -2.79 -7.23
C ASP A 116 1.02 -2.60 -6.91
N LYS A 117 0.15 -2.45 -7.94
CA LYS A 117 -1.30 -2.22 -7.80
C LYS A 117 -1.65 -0.93 -7.02
N GLN A 118 -0.88 0.12 -7.30
CA GLN A 118 -1.11 1.47 -6.77
C GLN A 118 -1.40 2.42 -7.94
N ALA A 119 -2.43 2.12 -8.73
CA ALA A 119 -2.64 2.79 -10.02
C ALA A 119 -2.92 4.30 -9.87
N MET A 120 -3.62 4.71 -8.80
CA MET A 120 -3.82 6.14 -8.50
C MET A 120 -2.51 6.90 -8.25
N ALA A 121 -1.57 6.29 -7.53
CA ALA A 121 -0.25 6.87 -7.31
C ALA A 121 0.55 6.90 -8.63
N ALA A 122 0.45 5.85 -9.45
CA ALA A 122 1.08 5.78 -10.76
C ALA A 122 0.63 6.92 -11.68
N ILE A 123 -0.67 7.24 -11.72
CA ILE A 123 -1.21 8.39 -12.46
C ILE A 123 -0.53 9.69 -12.00
N GLY A 124 -0.36 9.89 -10.70
CA GLY A 124 0.32 11.05 -10.13
C GLY A 124 1.78 11.16 -10.61
N ALA A 125 2.50 10.05 -10.63
CA ALA A 125 3.87 9.99 -11.12
C ALA A 125 3.97 10.31 -12.63
N TYR A 126 3.13 9.67 -13.46
CA TYR A 126 3.10 9.92 -14.90
C TYR A 126 2.74 11.36 -15.25
N ARG A 127 1.74 11.95 -14.58
CA ARG A 127 1.37 13.35 -14.77
C ARG A 127 2.49 14.30 -14.37
N THR A 128 3.24 13.99 -13.31
CA THR A 128 4.41 14.78 -12.93
C THR A 128 5.51 14.71 -13.99
N GLY A 129 5.79 13.52 -14.52
CA GLY A 129 6.72 13.35 -15.64
C GLY A 129 6.29 14.14 -16.89
N LEU A 130 5.00 14.11 -17.24
CA LEU A 130 4.45 14.85 -18.40
C LEU A 130 4.48 16.36 -18.23
N LYS A 131 4.52 16.89 -17.00
CA LYS A 131 4.77 18.32 -16.78
C LYS A 131 6.20 18.72 -17.16
N ILE A 132 7.15 17.79 -17.06
CA ILE A 132 8.56 18.00 -17.40
C ILE A 132 8.76 17.78 -18.91
N GLU A 133 8.25 16.68 -19.45
CA GLU A 133 8.31 16.35 -20.88
C GLU A 133 6.91 15.99 -21.43
N PRO A 134 6.13 16.98 -21.91
CA PRO A 134 4.76 16.74 -22.37
C PRO A 134 4.63 15.80 -23.57
N ALA A 135 5.66 15.74 -24.42
CA ALA A 135 5.68 14.93 -25.64
C ALA A 135 6.29 13.52 -25.42
N ASN A 136 6.56 13.12 -24.18
CA ASN A 136 7.16 11.83 -23.90
C ASN A 136 6.14 10.68 -24.05
N GLU A 137 6.28 9.90 -25.12
CA GLU A 137 5.35 8.81 -25.45
C GLU A 137 5.26 7.74 -24.36
N ALA A 138 6.37 7.39 -23.71
CA ALA A 138 6.38 6.36 -22.67
C ALA A 138 5.56 6.78 -21.44
N LEU A 139 5.59 8.08 -21.09
CA LEU A 139 4.79 8.65 -20.02
C LEU A 139 3.30 8.72 -20.40
N GLN A 140 2.98 9.10 -21.65
CA GLN A 140 1.60 9.13 -22.14
C GLN A 140 0.97 7.72 -22.18
N GLN A 141 1.71 6.74 -22.69
CA GLN A 141 1.30 5.34 -22.71
C GLN A 141 1.11 4.79 -21.29
N GLY A 142 2.06 5.07 -20.39
CA GLY A 142 1.95 4.68 -18.98
C GLY A 142 0.72 5.26 -18.31
N LEU A 143 0.42 6.54 -18.54
CA LEU A 143 -0.80 7.18 -18.04
C LEU A 143 -2.07 6.51 -18.57
N ALA A 144 -2.12 6.23 -19.88
CA ALA A 144 -3.27 5.57 -20.51
C ALA A 144 -3.50 4.14 -19.98
N LEU A 145 -2.46 3.45 -19.51
CA LEU A 145 -2.58 2.15 -18.83
C LEU A 145 -3.02 2.29 -17.36
N ALA A 146 -2.56 3.33 -16.68
CA ALA A 146 -2.85 3.55 -15.26
C ALA A 146 -4.28 4.02 -14.98
N GLU A 147 -4.88 4.82 -15.87
CA GLU A 147 -6.26 5.31 -15.72
C GLU A 147 -7.33 4.20 -15.63
N PRO A 148 -7.41 3.23 -16.56
CA PRO A 148 -8.36 2.13 -16.43
C PRO A 148 -8.05 1.21 -15.25
N ALA A 149 -6.78 1.02 -14.90
CA ALA A 149 -6.39 0.22 -13.73
C ALA A 149 -6.88 0.87 -12.43
N ALA A 150 -6.73 2.19 -12.28
CA ALA A 150 -7.22 2.92 -11.11
C ALA A 150 -8.75 2.86 -10.99
N LYS A 151 -9.46 2.95 -12.11
CA LYS A 151 -10.92 2.77 -12.12
C LYS A 151 -11.30 1.35 -11.67
N ALA A 152 -10.61 0.33 -12.18
CA ALA A 152 -10.86 -1.05 -11.80
C ALA A 152 -10.59 -1.31 -10.30
N GLU A 153 -9.52 -0.72 -9.75
CA GLU A 153 -9.21 -0.77 -8.31
C GLU A 153 -10.34 -0.13 -7.47
N GLN A 154 -10.81 1.07 -7.85
CA GLN A 154 -11.92 1.75 -7.17
C GLN A 154 -13.25 0.99 -7.27
N ASP A 155 -13.57 0.47 -8.45
CA ASP A 155 -14.78 -0.31 -8.68
C ASP A 155 -14.76 -1.63 -7.87
N ALA A 156 -13.58 -2.24 -7.70
CA ALA A 156 -13.40 -3.42 -6.86
C ALA A 156 -13.59 -3.09 -5.38
N GLU A 157 -12.94 -2.02 -4.90
CA GLU A 157 -13.07 -1.56 -3.50
C GLU A 157 -14.52 -1.20 -3.16
N LYS A 158 -15.21 -0.51 -4.06
CA LYS A 158 -16.63 -0.18 -3.88
C LYS A 158 -17.51 -1.43 -3.78
N LYS A 159 -17.26 -2.45 -4.63
CA LYS A 159 -18.02 -3.71 -4.57
C LYS A 159 -17.76 -4.47 -3.27
N GLU A 160 -16.53 -4.46 -2.78
CA GLU A 160 -16.17 -5.07 -1.50
C GLU A 160 -16.91 -4.38 -0.34
N GLN A 161 -16.90 -3.05 -0.30
CA GLN A 161 -17.65 -2.28 0.70
C GLN A 161 -19.17 -2.50 0.60
N GLU A 162 -19.72 -2.56 -0.61
CA GLU A 162 -21.14 -2.87 -0.82
C GLU A 162 -21.49 -4.28 -0.35
N ALA A 163 -20.60 -5.26 -0.56
CA ALA A 163 -20.79 -6.64 -0.10
C ALA A 163 -20.73 -6.73 1.44
N GLU A 164 -19.74 -6.10 2.08
CA GLU A 164 -19.62 -6.03 3.55
C GLU A 164 -20.88 -5.39 4.17
N LYS A 165 -21.35 -4.28 3.58
CA LYS A 165 -22.57 -3.60 4.06
C LYS A 165 -23.82 -4.46 3.88
N ALA A 166 -23.92 -5.23 2.79
CA ALA A 166 -25.04 -6.14 2.57
C ALA A 166 -25.04 -7.29 3.59
N GLU A 167 -23.87 -7.82 3.92
CA GLU A 167 -23.70 -8.85 4.95
C GLU A 167 -24.07 -8.31 6.34
N GLU A 168 -23.60 -7.11 6.70
CA GLU A 168 -23.97 -6.44 7.95
C GLU A 168 -25.48 -6.21 8.05
N THR A 169 -26.11 -5.75 6.95
CA THR A 169 -27.57 -5.54 6.89
C THR A 169 -28.34 -6.85 7.00
N ALA A 170 -27.82 -7.95 6.44
CA ALA A 170 -28.43 -9.27 6.53
C ALA A 170 -28.27 -9.92 7.92
N ALA A 171 -27.19 -9.57 8.63
CA ALA A 171 -26.90 -10.02 10.00
C ALA A 171 -27.63 -9.21 11.08
N ALA A 172 -28.18 -8.04 10.75
CA ALA A 172 -28.98 -7.25 11.67
C ALA A 172 -30.17 -8.07 12.21
N PRO A 173 -30.43 -8.06 13.53
CA PRO A 173 -31.52 -8.82 14.11
C PRO A 173 -32.84 -8.36 13.50
N LYS A 174 -33.50 -9.26 12.76
CA LYS A 174 -34.83 -9.01 12.22
C LYS A 174 -35.78 -8.77 13.39
N GLU A 175 -36.65 -7.76 13.29
CA GLU A 175 -37.75 -7.59 14.24
C GLU A 175 -38.53 -8.90 14.30
N VAL A 176 -38.42 -9.60 15.43
CA VAL A 176 -39.13 -10.86 15.66
C VAL A 176 -40.51 -10.46 16.18
N GLU A 177 -41.55 -10.68 15.38
CA GLU A 177 -42.92 -10.55 15.88
C GLU A 177 -43.10 -11.44 17.12
N PRO A 178 -43.73 -10.94 18.19
CA PRO A 178 -43.87 -11.72 19.41
C PRO A 178 -44.71 -12.96 19.14
N VAL A 179 -44.14 -14.13 19.41
CA VAL A 179 -44.82 -15.42 19.26
C VAL A 179 -45.20 -15.95 20.64
N ILE A 180 -46.44 -16.41 20.77
CA ILE A 180 -46.93 -17.10 21.96
C ILE A 180 -46.69 -18.59 21.79
N GLY A 181 -45.90 -19.18 22.68
CA GLY A 181 -45.67 -20.62 22.77
C GLY A 181 -46.28 -21.19 24.04
N ILE A 182 -46.76 -22.44 23.96
CA ILE A 182 -47.27 -23.19 25.11
C ILE A 182 -46.39 -24.42 25.28
N ASP A 183 -45.82 -24.58 26.47
CA ASP A 183 -45.17 -25.83 26.88
C ASP A 183 -46.19 -26.69 27.63
N LEU A 184 -46.46 -27.88 27.09
CA LEU A 184 -47.43 -28.82 27.64
C LEU A 184 -46.68 -29.92 28.38
N GLY A 185 -46.43 -29.69 29.67
CA GLY A 185 -45.91 -30.72 30.56
C GLY A 185 -47.00 -31.67 31.03
N THR A 186 -46.60 -32.87 31.46
CA THR A 186 -47.51 -33.89 32.01
C THR A 186 -48.10 -33.50 33.36
N THR A 187 -47.46 -32.58 34.09
CA THR A 187 -47.88 -32.15 35.43
C THR A 187 -48.18 -30.66 35.49
N PHE A 188 -47.43 -29.85 34.74
CA PHE A 188 -47.57 -28.40 34.71
C PHE A 188 -47.37 -27.90 33.28
N SER A 189 -48.14 -26.89 32.90
CA SER A 189 -47.97 -26.17 31.64
C SER A 189 -47.61 -24.71 31.92
N CYS A 190 -46.97 -24.05 30.95
CA CYS A 190 -46.71 -22.62 31.01
C CYS A 190 -46.91 -21.97 29.63
N VAL A 191 -47.13 -20.66 29.64
CA VAL A 191 -47.23 -19.84 28.43
C VAL A 191 -46.03 -18.90 28.39
N GLY A 192 -45.25 -19.00 27.32
CA GLY A 192 -44.10 -18.15 27.06
C GLY A 192 -44.37 -17.21 25.89
N VAL A 193 -43.91 -15.97 26.00
CA VAL A 193 -43.83 -15.04 24.87
C VAL A 193 -42.36 -14.95 24.47
N TRP A 194 -42.05 -15.33 23.24
CA TRP A 194 -40.73 -15.09 22.65
C TRP A 194 -40.72 -13.71 21.99
N ALA A 195 -39.75 -12.87 22.32
CA ALA A 195 -39.53 -11.57 21.71
C ALA A 195 -38.02 -11.34 21.45
N ALA A 196 -37.66 -10.14 21.00
CA ALA A 196 -36.28 -9.78 20.64
C ALA A 196 -35.25 -9.98 21.78
N ASP A 197 -35.69 -9.99 23.05
CA ASP A 197 -34.85 -10.20 24.24
C ASP A 197 -34.95 -11.63 24.83
N GLY A 198 -35.58 -12.57 24.14
CA GLY A 198 -35.72 -13.98 24.53
C GLY A 198 -37.12 -14.37 24.99
N VAL A 199 -37.23 -15.50 25.70
CA VAL A 199 -38.51 -16.00 26.24
C VAL A 199 -38.83 -15.36 27.58
N ARG A 200 -40.04 -14.81 27.72
CA ARG A 200 -40.62 -14.43 29.02
C ARG A 200 -41.82 -15.32 29.33
N ILE A 201 -41.78 -15.99 30.48
CA ILE A 201 -42.91 -16.80 30.96
C ILE A 201 -43.96 -15.88 31.58
N LEU A 202 -45.20 -15.96 31.12
CA LEU A 202 -46.32 -15.19 31.65
C LEU A 202 -46.65 -15.67 33.06
N SER A 203 -46.98 -14.72 33.92
CA SER A 203 -47.42 -14.98 35.29
C SER A 203 -48.92 -14.64 35.38
N ASP A 204 -49.67 -15.37 36.21
CA ASP A 204 -51.03 -14.97 36.56
C ASP A 204 -51.05 -13.78 37.54
N GLU A 205 -52.26 -13.38 37.98
CA GLU A 205 -52.44 -12.26 38.92
C GLU A 205 -51.76 -12.49 40.28
N ASP A 206 -51.53 -13.76 40.65
CA ASP A 206 -50.86 -14.18 41.88
C ASP A 206 -49.34 -14.36 41.70
N GLY A 207 -48.82 -14.11 40.49
CA GLY A 207 -47.40 -14.24 40.14
C GLY A 207 -46.96 -15.67 39.84
N MET A 208 -47.89 -16.62 39.72
CA MET A 208 -47.60 -18.01 39.40
C MET A 208 -47.29 -18.17 37.91
N ARG A 209 -46.20 -18.89 37.60
CA ARG A 209 -45.67 -19.04 36.23
C ARG A 209 -46.01 -20.37 35.56
N THR A 210 -46.63 -21.28 36.29
CA THR A 210 -47.06 -22.58 35.79
C THR A 210 -48.48 -22.87 36.27
N VAL A 211 -49.29 -23.43 35.39
CA VAL A 211 -50.64 -23.90 35.72
C VAL A 211 -50.61 -25.44 35.81
N PRO A 212 -51.25 -26.04 36.83
CA PRO A 212 -51.41 -27.50 36.86
C PRO A 212 -52.22 -27.97 35.66
N SER A 213 -51.76 -29.04 35.02
CA SER A 213 -52.42 -29.60 33.83
C SER A 213 -53.28 -30.79 34.23
N TYR A 214 -54.55 -30.78 33.83
CA TYR A 214 -55.49 -31.85 34.12
C TYR A 214 -55.99 -32.49 32.83
N VAL A 215 -56.01 -33.82 32.79
CA VAL A 215 -56.71 -34.59 31.75
C VAL A 215 -58.00 -35.11 32.37
N GLY A 216 -59.12 -34.54 31.96
CA GLY A 216 -60.45 -35.00 32.35
C GLY A 216 -60.98 -36.03 31.36
N TRP A 217 -61.75 -36.99 31.86
CA TRP A 217 -62.49 -37.95 31.05
C TRP A 217 -63.97 -37.78 31.35
N THR A 218 -64.80 -37.60 30.33
CA THR A 218 -66.25 -37.71 30.48
C THR A 218 -66.66 -39.18 30.44
N PRO A 219 -67.68 -39.62 31.20
CA PRO A 219 -68.15 -41.01 31.19
C PRO A 219 -68.63 -41.50 29.81
N ALA A 220 -68.95 -40.58 28.90
CA ALA A 220 -69.09 -40.84 27.48
C ALA A 220 -67.82 -40.32 26.80
N GLY A 221 -66.98 -41.21 26.28
CA GLY A 221 -65.83 -40.84 25.45
C GLY A 221 -66.28 -40.38 24.07
N GLU A 222 -66.94 -39.22 24.00
CA GLU A 222 -67.16 -38.42 22.78
C GLU A 222 -66.42 -37.09 22.91
#